data_AF-A0AAE3QKD9-F1
#
_entry.id   AF-A0AAE3QKD9-F1
#
_cell.length_a   1.000
_cell.length_b   1.000
_cell.length_c   1.000
_cell.angle_alpha   90.00
_cell.angle_beta   90.00
_cell.angle_gamma   90.00
#
_symmetry.space_group_name_H-M   'P 1'
#
loop_
_entity.id
_entity.type
_entity.pdbx_description
1 polymer ?
#
loop_
_entity_poly.entity_id
_entity_poly.type
_entity_poly.pdbx_seq_one_letter_code
_entity_poly.pdbx_strand_id
1 'polypeptide(L)' 'MGKLWQRNYHEHIIRNAHSHQKIAEYIISNPLLWEQDILFAL' A
#
# COMPACT_ATOMS: atom_id res chain seq x y z
N MET A 1 -2.49 8.36 -26.18
CA MET A 1 -1.73 7.48 -25.27
C MET A 1 -1.89 8.03 -23.86
N GLY A 2 -2.46 7.25 -22.93
CA GLY A 2 -2.83 7.72 -21.58
C GLY A 2 -1.63 7.82 -20.64
N LYS A 3 -1.79 8.58 -19.55
CA LYS A 3 -0.79 8.62 -18.45
C LYS A 3 -0.79 7.27 -17.76
N LEU A 4 0.33 6.55 -17.87
CA LEU A 4 0.55 5.26 -17.21
C LEU A 4 0.67 5.39 -15.68
N TRP A 5 1.15 6.54 -15.21
CA TRP A 5 1.41 6.79 -13.79
C TRP A 5 0.35 7.70 -13.18
N GLN A 6 -0.09 7.33 -11.97
CA GLN A 6 -0.78 8.25 -11.09
C GLN A 6 0.18 9.37 -10.68
N ARG A 7 -0.33 10.60 -10.57
CA ARG A 7 0.46 11.72 -10.05
C ARG A 7 0.63 11.54 -8.53
N ASN A 8 1.87 11.62 -8.06
CA ASN A 8 2.32 11.40 -6.67
C ASN A 8 2.31 9.92 -6.26
N TYR A 9 2.94 9.64 -5.11
CA TYR A 9 3.05 8.32 -4.51
C TYR A 9 3.07 8.43 -2.98
N HIS A 10 2.71 7.35 -2.29
CA HIS A 10 2.77 7.27 -0.84
C HIS A 10 4.18 6.87 -0.38
N GLU A 11 4.80 7.67 0.48
CA GLU A 11 6.10 7.39 1.08
C GLU A 11 5.98 7.18 2.58
N HIS A 12 6.72 6.20 3.11
CA HIS A 12 6.80 5.94 4.55
C HIS A 12 8.20 5.45 4.95
N ILE A 13 8.82 6.09 5.95
CA ILE A 13 10.13 5.67 6.48
C ILE A 13 9.93 4.63 7.59
N ILE A 14 10.46 3.44 7.37
CA ILE A 14 10.48 2.34 8.34
C ILE A 14 11.61 2.58 9.35
N ARG A 15 11.25 2.84 10.62
CA ARG A 15 12.23 3.22 11.66
C ARG A 15 12.56 2.09 12.64
N ASN A 16 11.78 1.02 12.64
CA ASN A 16 11.96 -0.11 13.54
C ASN A 16 11.39 -1.41 12.95
N ALA A 17 11.76 -2.53 13.58
CA ALA A 17 11.35 -3.86 13.15
C ALA A 17 9.82 -4.07 13.16
N HIS A 18 9.12 -3.45 14.11
CA HIS A 18 7.66 -3.55 14.20
C HIS A 18 6.97 -2.89 13.00
N SER A 19 7.39 -1.67 12.62
CA SER A 19 6.88 -1.00 11.42
C SER A 19 7.21 -1.78 10.15
N HIS A 20 8.40 -2.40 10.10
CA HIS A 20 8.81 -3.24 8.97
C HIS A 20 7.86 -4.42 8.81
N GLN A 21 7.63 -5.17 9.90
CA GLN A 21 6.77 -6.34 9.89
C GLN A 21 5.35 -5.99 9.43
N LYS A 22 4.76 -4.93 9.98
CA LYS A 22 3.41 -4.50 9.58
C LYS A 22 3.29 -4.14 8.11
N ILE A 23 4.26 -3.42 7.56
CA ILE A 23 4.24 -3.03 6.14
C ILE A 23 4.46 -4.25 5.24
N ALA A 24 5.35 -5.18 5.62
CA ALA A 24 5.54 -6.42 4.89
C ALA A 24 4.26 -7.28 4.87
N GLU A 25 3.61 -7.44 6.02
CA GLU A 25 2.33 -8.16 6.14
C GLU A 25 1.22 -7.51 5.30
N TYR A 26 1.12 -6.17 5.32
CA TYR A 26 0.18 -5.43 4.47
C TYR A 26 0.43 -5.72 2.99
N ILE A 27 1.67 -5.61 2.50
CA ILE A 27 2.01 -5.85 1.09
C ILE A 27 1.63 -7.28 0.66
N ILE A 28 1.91 -8.28 1.50
CA ILE A 28 1.63 -9.68 1.19
C ILE A 28 0.12 -9.96 1.18
N SER A 29 -0.62 -9.39 2.13
CA SER A 29 -2.07 -9.63 2.28
C SER A 29 -2.93 -8.79 1.34
N ASN A 30 -2.43 -7.65 0.85
CA ASN A 30 -3.20 -6.68 0.08
C ASN A 30 -3.93 -7.29 -1.15
N PRO A 31 -3.33 -8.18 -1.97
CA PRO A 31 -4.04 -8.77 -3.10
C PRO A 31 -5.32 -9.54 -2.71
N LEU A 32 -5.34 -10.13 -1.51
CA LEU A 32 -6.50 -10.86 -0.99
C LEU A 32 -7.51 -9.95 -0.28
N LEU A 33 -7.02 -8.84 0.27
CA LEU A 33 -7.82 -7.90 1.06
C LEU A 33 -8.22 -6.64 0.28
N TRP A 34 -7.94 -6.60 -1.02
CA TRP A 34 -8.09 -5.41 -1.85
C TRP A 34 -9.49 -4.80 -1.77
N GLU A 35 -10.54 -5.62 -1.84
CA GLU A 35 -11.94 -5.16 -1.77
C GLU A 35 -12.36 -4.62 -0.39
N GLN A 36 -11.57 -4.91 0.65
CA GLN A 36 -11.81 -4.49 2.03
C GLN A 36 -10.98 -3.25 2.40
N ASP A 37 -10.07 -2.81 1.52
CA ASP A 37 -9.28 -1.62 1.75
C ASP A 37 -10.18 -0.38 1.72
N ILE A 38 -10.00 0.53 2.69
CA ILE A 38 -10.80 1.74 2.84
C ILE A 38 -10.70 2.66 1.61
N LEU A 39 -9.63 2.54 0.82
CA LEU A 39 -9.41 3.32 -0.39
C LEU A 39 -9.93 2.63 -1.66
N PHE A 40 -10.43 1.40 -1.58
CA PHE A 40 -10.85 0.62 -2.74
C PHE A 40 -12.00 1.27 -3.54
N ALA A 41 -12.95 1.90 -2.83
CA ALA A 41 -14.16 2.47 -3.42
C ALA A 41 -14.23 4.01 -3.36
N LEU A 42 -13.09 4.67 -3.09
CA LEU A 42 -12.98 6.14 -3.12
C LEU A 42 -12.65 6.69 -4.51
#